data_AF-A0A920N3B9-F1
#
_entry.id   AF-A0A920N3B9-F1
#
_cell.length_a   1.000
_cell.length_b   1.000
_cell.length_c   1.000
_cell.angle_alpha   90.00
_cell.angle_beta   90.00
_cell.angle_gamma   90.00
#
_symmetry.space_group_name_H-M   'P 1'
#
loop_
_entity.id
_entity.type
_entity.pdbx_description
1 polymer ?
#
loop_
_entity_poly.entity_id
_entity_poly.type
_entity_poly.pdbx_seq_one_letter_code
_entity_poly.pdbx_strand_id
1 'polypeptide(L)'
;MISPEKGHKLRHTLKLIAGSARYARSANATPVNKSDDRFYSHAIRQRLEPEVLADAISDVLGVSERYGDEPSGTRAVTLVNPKTPSLSLDILGRCGRDESCESSAAPGGLPQKLHLFNGPLINARIGVPGSRLSRLVAAGTSPAEIVNQFYLVALSRHPTARETQHWKKKTGRHHHRRGETGIPRGLRMGSVDLPGIRHEPLVSHQAPNSASAETVAARSGDRRP
;
A
#
# COMPACT_ATOMS: atom_id res chain seq x y z
N MET A 1 19.88 37.09 15.25
CA MET A 1 18.88 38.13 15.55
C MET A 1 18.51 38.83 14.26
N ILE A 2 17.22 39.00 13.98
CA ILE A 2 16.74 39.76 12.82
C ILE A 2 16.83 41.24 13.22
N SER A 3 17.86 41.95 12.76
CA SER A 3 18.05 43.36 13.10
C SER A 3 17.00 44.22 12.39
N PRO A 4 16.30 45.13 13.11
CA PRO A 4 15.24 45.98 12.55
C PRO A 4 15.74 46.96 11.47
N GLU A 5 17.04 47.25 11.45
CA GLU A 5 17.76 48.11 10.50
C GLU A 5 17.61 47.72 9.01
N LYS A 6 17.22 46.46 8.70
CA LYS A 6 17.18 45.93 7.32
C LYS A 6 15.78 45.87 6.70
N GLY A 7 14.79 46.56 7.27
CA GLY A 7 13.49 46.83 6.68
C GLY A 7 12.85 45.62 5.98
N HIS A 8 12.47 44.58 6.74
CA HIS A 8 11.68 43.41 6.32
C HIS A 8 11.94 42.87 4.89
N LYS A 9 13.20 42.86 4.42
CA LYS A 9 13.54 42.36 3.06
C LYS A 9 13.49 40.84 3.03
N LEU A 10 12.45 40.27 2.40
CA LEU A 10 12.21 38.81 2.31
C LEU A 10 13.44 38.01 1.85
N ARG A 11 14.12 38.46 0.78
CA ARG A 11 15.32 37.79 0.27
C ARG A 11 16.44 37.71 1.31
N HIS A 12 16.62 38.76 2.12
CA HIS A 12 17.63 38.77 3.17
C HIS A 12 17.30 37.76 4.26
N THR A 13 16.03 37.73 4.70
CA THR A 13 15.54 36.79 5.72
C THR A 13 15.68 35.34 5.26
N LEU A 14 15.25 35.02 4.04
CA LEU A 14 15.39 33.66 3.48
C LEU A 14 16.87 33.24 3.39
N LYS A 15 17.76 34.11 2.91
CA LYS A 15 19.20 33.82 2.86
C LYS A 15 19.79 33.58 4.24
N LEU A 16 19.35 34.35 5.24
CA LEU A 16 19.82 34.21 6.63
C LEU A 16 19.33 32.90 7.26
N ILE A 17 18.09 32.51 7.01
CA ILE A 17 17.54 31.22 7.49
C ILE A 17 18.26 30.06 6.80
N ALA A 18 18.29 30.05 5.47
CA ALA A 18 18.88 28.96 4.68
C ALA A 18 20.40 28.82 4.90
N GLY A 19 21.09 29.92 5.21
CA GLY A 19 22.51 29.93 5.56
C GLY A 19 22.80 29.69 7.05
N SER A 20 21.79 29.50 7.89
CA SER A 20 21.98 29.29 9.33
C SER A 20 22.46 27.88 9.64
N ALA A 21 23.31 27.74 10.67
CA ALA A 21 23.76 26.44 11.16
C ALA A 21 22.58 25.55 11.62
N ARG A 22 21.45 26.14 12.03
CA ARG A 22 20.25 25.40 12.44
C ARG A 22 19.55 24.77 11.24
N TYR A 23 19.43 25.50 10.13
CA TYR A 23 18.83 24.99 8.89
C TYR A 23 19.71 23.91 8.24
N ALA A 24 21.04 24.04 8.34
CA ALA A 24 21.99 23.07 7.81
C ALA A 24 22.12 21.78 8.66
N ARG A 25 21.42 21.65 9.79
CA ARG A 25 21.50 20.43 10.61
C ARG A 25 20.88 19.24 9.87
N SER A 26 21.58 18.11 9.96
CA SER A 26 21.05 16.83 9.48
C SER A 26 19.86 16.39 10.34
N ALA A 27 18.86 15.82 9.68
CA ALA A 27 17.74 15.15 10.33
C ALA A 27 18.09 13.75 10.87
N ASN A 28 19.26 13.21 10.50
CA ASN A 28 19.71 11.89 10.94
C ASN A 28 20.19 11.90 12.39
N ALA A 29 19.82 10.87 13.14
CA ALA A 29 20.33 10.67 14.49
C ALA A 29 21.85 10.41 14.47
N THR A 30 22.53 11.01 15.44
CA THR A 30 23.91 10.70 15.82
C THR A 30 23.93 9.55 16.84
N PRO A 31 25.08 8.92 17.10
CA PRO A 31 25.17 7.86 18.12
C PRO A 31 24.71 8.29 19.52
N VAL A 32 24.84 9.58 19.86
CA VAL A 32 24.55 10.11 21.20
C VAL A 32 23.06 10.41 21.42
N ASN A 33 22.32 10.77 20.36
CA ASN A 33 20.89 11.12 20.45
C ASN A 33 19.96 10.10 19.77
N LYS A 34 20.49 8.89 19.49
CA LYS A 34 19.74 7.82 18.80
C LYS A 34 18.50 7.35 19.54
N SER A 35 18.54 7.40 20.88
CA SER A 35 17.43 7.03 21.77
C SER A 35 16.73 8.24 22.37
N ASP A 36 17.01 9.45 21.84
CA ASP A 36 16.37 10.66 22.31
C ASP A 36 15.08 10.92 21.53
N ASP A 37 13.98 10.45 22.12
CA ASP A 37 12.64 10.52 21.55
C ASP A 37 11.94 11.82 21.98
N ARG A 38 12.63 12.66 22.77
CA ARG A 38 12.11 13.93 23.29
C ARG A 38 12.69 15.09 22.48
N PHE A 39 11.92 16.17 22.42
CA PHE A 39 12.35 17.44 21.80
C PHE A 39 12.75 17.39 20.32
N TYR A 40 12.40 16.33 19.59
CA TYR A 40 12.67 16.19 18.15
C TYR A 40 14.15 16.44 17.80
N SER A 41 15.06 15.85 18.57
CA SER A 41 16.51 15.96 18.37
C SER A 41 16.98 15.44 16.99
N HIS A 42 16.14 14.63 16.34
CA HIS A 42 16.27 14.11 14.99
C HIS A 42 14.88 13.83 14.40
N ALA A 43 14.80 13.52 13.11
CA ALA A 43 13.51 13.20 12.48
C ALA A 43 12.95 11.87 12.99
N ILE A 44 11.79 11.93 13.64
CA ILE A 44 11.03 10.76 14.05
C ILE A 44 10.32 10.20 12.83
N ARG A 45 10.47 8.90 12.58
CA ARG A 45 9.80 8.25 11.45
C ARG A 45 8.30 8.12 11.74
N GLN A 46 7.51 8.90 11.02
CA GLN A 46 6.07 8.80 11.01
C GLN A 46 5.61 7.85 9.91
N ARG A 47 4.52 7.13 10.16
CA ARG A 47 3.83 6.39 9.09
C ARG A 47 3.14 7.39 8.19
N LEU A 48 3.10 7.06 6.90
CA LEU A 48 2.25 7.76 5.96
C LEU A 48 0.79 7.40 6.24
N GLU A 49 -0.10 8.35 6.02
CA GLU A 49 -1.53 8.09 6.00
C GLU A 49 -1.85 7.01 4.94
N PRO A 50 -2.87 6.16 5.17
CA PRO A 50 -3.25 5.08 4.25
C PRO A 50 -3.41 5.55 2.81
N GLU A 51 -4.03 6.72 2.61
CA GLU A 51 -4.28 7.35 1.31
C GLU A 51 -2.97 7.75 0.64
N VAL A 52 -2.08 8.40 1.40
CA VAL A 52 -0.76 8.82 0.90
C VAL A 52 0.10 7.62 0.54
N LEU A 53 0.05 6.55 1.35
CA LEU A 53 0.80 5.33 1.09
C LEU A 53 0.24 4.56 -0.12
N ALA A 54 -1.08 4.50 -0.29
CA ALA A 54 -1.71 3.90 -1.47
C ALA A 54 -1.27 4.61 -2.75
N ASP A 55 -1.35 5.95 -2.75
CA ASP A 55 -0.90 6.77 -3.87
C ASP A 55 0.59 6.59 -4.17
N ALA A 56 1.45 6.56 -3.13
CA ALA A 56 2.88 6.33 -3.30
C ALA A 56 3.17 4.94 -3.92
N ILE A 57 2.43 3.91 -3.51
CA ILE A 57 2.53 2.57 -4.12
C ILE A 57 2.11 2.62 -5.59
N SER A 58 1.01 3.29 -5.91
CA SER A 58 0.56 3.49 -7.30
C SER A 58 1.58 4.23 -8.15
N ASP A 59 2.22 5.29 -7.62
CA ASP A 59 3.25 6.07 -8.32
C ASP A 59 4.52 5.23 -8.60
N VAL A 60 4.93 4.41 -7.63
CA VAL A 60 6.07 3.47 -7.76
C VAL A 60 5.77 2.39 -8.79
N LEU A 61 4.60 1.75 -8.70
CA LEU A 61 4.19 0.69 -9.62
C LEU A 61 3.82 1.23 -11.00
N GLY A 62 3.47 2.51 -11.12
CA GLY A 62 2.95 3.11 -12.34
C GLY A 62 1.57 2.58 -12.73
N VAL A 63 0.79 2.11 -11.76
CA VAL A 63 -0.55 1.54 -11.96
C VAL A 63 -1.51 2.21 -10.99
N SER A 64 -2.51 2.91 -11.52
CA SER A 64 -3.56 3.52 -10.71
C SER A 64 -4.51 2.46 -10.15
N GLU A 65 -4.92 2.66 -8.91
CA GLU A 65 -6.02 1.90 -8.34
C GLU A 65 -7.36 2.49 -8.75
N ARG A 66 -8.43 1.68 -8.68
CA ARG A 66 -9.80 2.15 -8.81
C ARG A 66 -10.47 2.14 -7.43
N TYR A 67 -11.10 3.24 -7.08
CA TYR A 67 -11.79 3.43 -5.80
C TYR A 67 -13.30 3.47 -6.02
N GLY A 68 -14.00 2.36 -5.81
CA GLY A 68 -15.44 2.27 -6.08
C GLY A 68 -15.84 2.76 -7.48
N ASP A 69 -16.76 3.73 -7.50
CA ASP A 69 -17.29 4.36 -8.72
C ASP A 69 -16.51 5.60 -9.18
N GLU A 70 -15.40 5.92 -8.51
CA GLU A 70 -14.55 7.03 -8.93
C GLU A 70 -13.89 6.76 -10.30
N PRO A 71 -13.61 7.83 -11.07
CA PRO A 71 -12.87 7.71 -12.31
C PRO A 71 -11.53 6.98 -12.15
N SER A 72 -11.10 6.27 -13.19
CA SER A 72 -9.77 5.66 -13.21
C SER A 72 -8.69 6.74 -13.10
N GLY A 73 -7.70 6.53 -12.24
CA GLY A 73 -6.63 7.50 -12.00
C GLY A 73 -6.92 8.51 -10.89
N THR A 74 -8.10 8.44 -10.24
CA THR A 74 -8.37 9.21 -9.03
C THR A 74 -7.36 8.85 -7.94
N ARG A 75 -6.83 9.88 -7.28
CA ARG A 75 -5.86 9.76 -6.18
C ARG A 75 -6.59 9.48 -4.88
N ALA A 76 -6.07 8.59 -4.05
CA ALA A 76 -6.67 8.27 -2.75
C ALA A 76 -6.81 9.52 -1.87
N VAL A 77 -5.82 10.42 -1.89
CA VAL A 77 -5.85 11.67 -1.10
C VAL A 77 -6.94 12.65 -1.53
N THR A 78 -7.53 12.46 -2.72
CA THR A 78 -8.61 13.31 -3.24
C THR A 78 -10.00 12.75 -2.98
N LEU A 79 -10.10 11.57 -2.37
CA LEU A 79 -11.39 10.93 -2.08
C LEU A 79 -12.15 11.75 -1.04
N VAL A 80 -13.29 12.30 -1.45
CA VAL A 80 -14.16 13.09 -0.58
C VAL A 80 -14.97 12.20 0.36
N ASN A 81 -15.40 11.03 -0.12
CA ASN A 81 -16.20 10.09 0.65
C ASN A 81 -15.30 9.06 1.37
N PRO A 82 -15.20 9.07 2.71
CA PRO A 82 -14.39 8.10 3.45
C PRO A 82 -14.97 6.68 3.39
N LYS A 83 -16.24 6.51 3.00
CA LYS A 83 -16.90 5.21 2.84
C LYS A 83 -16.73 4.63 1.43
N THR A 84 -15.97 5.26 0.54
CA THR A 84 -15.69 4.70 -0.79
C THR A 84 -15.01 3.33 -0.63
N PRO A 85 -15.57 2.26 -1.23
CA PRO A 85 -15.06 0.90 -1.03
C PRO A 85 -13.65 0.78 -1.59
N SER A 86 -12.71 0.36 -0.74
CA SER A 86 -11.32 0.14 -1.13
C SER A 86 -10.63 -0.82 -0.17
N LEU A 87 -10.46 -2.06 -0.62
CA LEU A 87 -9.73 -3.08 0.12
C LEU A 87 -8.30 -2.62 0.46
N SER A 88 -7.65 -1.87 -0.44
CA SER A 88 -6.31 -1.36 -0.24
C SER A 88 -6.23 -0.36 0.91
N LEU A 89 -7.15 0.60 0.97
CA LEU A 89 -7.17 1.58 2.05
C LEU A 89 -7.50 0.91 3.39
N ASP A 90 -8.38 -0.10 3.37
CA ASP A 90 -8.73 -0.87 4.57
C ASP A 90 -7.51 -1.67 5.08
N ILE A 91 -6.75 -2.33 4.17
CA ILE A 91 -5.48 -3.02 4.50
C ILE A 91 -4.43 -2.05 5.03
N LEU A 92 -4.40 -0.81 4.54
CA LEU A 92 -3.45 0.21 4.98
C LEU A 92 -3.84 0.87 6.31
N GLY A 93 -5.05 0.57 6.81
CA GLY A 93 -5.52 1.03 8.11
C GLY A 93 -6.31 2.33 8.08
N ARG A 94 -7.01 2.62 6.97
CA ARG A 94 -7.96 3.73 6.89
C ARG A 94 -9.03 3.56 7.97
N CYS A 95 -9.26 4.62 8.73
CA CYS A 95 -10.30 4.64 9.75
C CYS A 95 -11.69 4.75 9.10
N GLY A 96 -12.64 3.96 9.58
CA GLY A 96 -14.05 4.11 9.23
C GLY A 96 -14.64 5.37 9.86
N ARG A 97 -15.77 5.85 9.32
CA ARG A 97 -16.49 7.03 9.89
C ARG A 97 -17.06 6.79 11.29
N ASP A 98 -17.15 5.53 11.69
CA ASP A 98 -17.76 5.10 12.95
C ASP A 98 -16.70 4.93 14.07
N GLU A 99 -15.40 5.10 13.75
CA GLU A 99 -14.25 4.95 14.65
C GLU A 99 -13.42 6.25 14.71
N SER A 100 -12.82 6.58 15.86
CA SER A 100 -11.95 7.76 15.99
C SER A 100 -10.60 7.56 15.30
N CYS A 101 -10.20 8.49 14.43
CA CYS A 101 -8.89 8.49 13.76
C CYS A 101 -7.71 8.86 14.67
N GLU A 102 -7.98 9.29 15.91
CA GLU A 102 -6.95 9.69 16.87
C GLU A 102 -6.02 8.51 17.23
N SER A 103 -6.52 7.28 17.05
CA SER A 103 -5.79 6.03 17.22
C SER A 103 -5.25 5.45 15.91
N SER A 104 -4.96 6.25 14.87
CA SER A 104 -4.28 5.81 13.62
C SER A 104 -2.96 5.03 13.83
N ALA A 105 -2.53 4.89 15.08
CA ALA A 105 -1.62 3.89 15.61
C ALA A 105 -2.26 2.54 16.00
N ALA A 106 -3.35 2.06 15.39
CA ALA A 106 -3.66 0.64 15.46
C ALA A 106 -2.41 -0.09 14.94
N PRO A 107 -1.70 -0.88 15.78
CA PRO A 107 -0.52 -1.57 15.31
C PRO A 107 -1.05 -2.60 14.35
N GLY A 108 -1.03 -2.28 13.06
CA GLY A 108 -1.38 -3.25 12.05
C GLY A 108 -0.55 -4.47 12.33
N GLY A 109 -1.25 -5.50 12.80
CA GLY A 109 -0.62 -6.65 13.42
C GLY A 109 0.30 -7.30 12.41
N LEU A 110 1.10 -8.25 12.86
CA LEU A 110 1.85 -9.10 11.93
C LEU A 110 0.98 -9.58 10.74
N PRO A 111 -0.31 -9.95 10.90
CA PRO A 111 -1.19 -10.30 9.78
C PRO A 111 -1.36 -9.18 8.74
N GLN A 112 -1.62 -7.93 9.15
CA GLN A 112 -1.80 -6.80 8.24
C GLN A 112 -0.51 -6.48 7.49
N LYS A 113 0.64 -6.55 8.16
CA LYS A 113 1.95 -6.39 7.51
C LYS A 113 2.25 -7.51 6.51
N LEU A 114 1.93 -8.75 6.86
CA LEU A 114 2.08 -9.88 5.95
C LEU A 114 1.15 -9.74 4.74
N HIS A 115 -0.09 -9.27 4.95
CA HIS A 115 -1.01 -9.01 3.86
C HIS A 115 -0.54 -7.83 2.98
N LEU A 116 0.11 -6.81 3.55
CA LEU A 116 0.75 -5.75 2.78
C LEU A 116 1.86 -6.29 1.87
N PHE A 117 2.74 -7.17 2.39
CA PHE A 117 3.87 -7.73 1.62
C PHE A 117 3.45 -8.82 0.62
N ASN A 118 2.50 -9.67 1.01
CA ASN A 118 2.13 -10.86 0.25
C ASN A 118 0.83 -10.69 -0.52
N GLY A 119 0.01 -9.70 -0.18
CA GLY A 119 -1.32 -9.52 -0.73
C GLY A 119 -1.35 -8.93 -2.14
N PRO A 120 -2.56 -8.81 -2.68
CA PRO A 120 -2.78 -8.33 -4.05
C PRO A 120 -2.37 -6.87 -4.22
N LEU A 121 -2.29 -6.09 -3.13
CA LEU A 121 -1.89 -4.69 -3.14
C LEU A 121 -0.59 -4.46 -3.91
N ILE A 122 0.41 -5.32 -3.75
CA ILE A 122 1.70 -5.19 -4.44
C ILE A 122 1.85 -6.30 -5.48
N ASN A 123 1.63 -7.55 -5.08
CA ASN A 123 1.98 -8.70 -5.92
C ASN A 123 1.08 -8.85 -7.15
N ALA A 124 -0.21 -8.52 -7.05
CA ALA A 124 -1.09 -8.58 -8.21
C ALA A 124 -0.80 -7.43 -9.20
N ARG A 125 -0.29 -6.29 -8.71
CA ARG A 125 -0.09 -5.06 -9.51
C ARG A 125 1.30 -4.95 -10.15
N ILE A 126 2.34 -5.48 -9.51
CA ILE A 126 3.72 -5.36 -10.02
C ILE A 126 3.91 -6.01 -11.39
N GLY A 127 3.19 -7.11 -11.66
CA GLY A 127 3.29 -7.89 -12.91
C GLY A 127 2.27 -7.52 -13.99
N VAL A 128 1.38 -6.56 -13.76
CA VAL A 128 0.32 -6.20 -14.72
C VAL A 128 0.93 -5.62 -16.01
N PRO A 129 0.42 -5.98 -17.20
CA PRO A 129 0.82 -5.32 -18.45
C PRO A 129 0.67 -3.80 -18.34
N GLY A 130 1.74 -3.07 -18.66
CA GLY A 130 1.76 -1.61 -18.53
C GLY A 130 2.25 -1.07 -17.19
N SER A 131 2.49 -1.93 -16.18
CA SER A 131 3.19 -1.54 -14.95
C SER A 131 4.59 -0.99 -15.27
N ARG A 132 5.15 -0.19 -14.37
CA ARG A 132 6.52 0.35 -14.51
C ARG A 132 7.52 -0.77 -14.74
N LEU A 133 7.43 -1.88 -14.00
CA LEU A 133 8.30 -3.02 -14.20
C LEU A 133 8.10 -3.65 -15.58
N SER A 134 6.85 -3.89 -15.99
CA SER A 134 6.52 -4.44 -17.31
C SER A 134 7.10 -3.58 -18.44
N ARG A 135 6.93 -2.26 -18.36
CA ARG A 135 7.46 -1.29 -19.33
C ARG A 135 8.99 -1.30 -19.40
N LEU A 136 9.68 -1.33 -18.25
CA LEU A 136 11.14 -1.32 -18.21
C LEU A 136 11.75 -2.62 -18.74
N VAL A 137 11.10 -3.76 -18.44
CA VAL A 137 11.50 -5.07 -18.96
C VAL A 137 11.27 -5.13 -20.47
N ALA A 138 10.12 -4.65 -20.95
CA ALA A 138 9.82 -4.59 -22.39
C ALA A 138 10.81 -3.69 -23.15
N ALA A 139 11.29 -2.61 -22.52
CA ALA A 139 12.31 -1.73 -23.07
C ALA A 139 13.74 -2.34 -23.07
N GLY A 140 13.94 -3.56 -22.55
CA GLY A 140 15.26 -4.19 -22.50
C GLY A 140 16.21 -3.55 -21.47
N THR A 141 15.67 -2.85 -20.47
CA THR A 141 16.47 -2.15 -19.45
C THR A 141 17.27 -3.15 -18.61
N SER A 142 18.54 -2.86 -18.35
CA SER A 142 19.37 -3.75 -17.53
C SER A 142 18.80 -3.88 -16.10
N PRO A 143 18.93 -5.04 -15.43
CA PRO A 143 18.42 -5.21 -14.07
C PRO A 143 18.98 -4.20 -13.06
N ALA A 144 20.24 -3.76 -13.25
CA ALA A 144 20.86 -2.76 -12.39
C ALA A 144 20.18 -1.39 -12.54
N GLU A 145 19.82 -1.02 -13.78
CA GLU A 145 19.16 0.25 -14.07
C GLU A 145 17.68 0.22 -13.64
N ILE A 146 17.01 -0.93 -13.77
CA ILE A 146 15.66 -1.11 -13.21
C ILE A 146 15.69 -0.85 -11.70
N VAL A 147 16.61 -1.47 -10.97
CA VAL A 147 16.77 -1.24 -9.52
C VAL A 147 17.02 0.24 -9.24
N ASN A 148 17.91 0.87 -10.01
CA ASN A 148 18.22 2.30 -9.85
C ASN A 148 16.96 3.18 -9.98
N GLN A 149 16.14 2.94 -11.00
CA GLN A 149 14.89 3.70 -11.18
C GLN A 149 13.90 3.49 -10.03
N PHE A 150 13.73 2.27 -9.53
CA PHE A 150 12.87 2.02 -8.38
C PHE A 150 13.36 2.72 -7.11
N TYR A 151 14.67 2.81 -6.91
CA TYR A 151 15.28 3.57 -5.81
C TYR A 151 15.01 5.08 -5.93
N LEU A 152 15.10 5.63 -7.14
CA LEU A 152 14.78 7.03 -7.38
C LEU A 152 13.31 7.34 -7.15
N VAL A 153 12.40 6.52 -7.68
CA VAL A 153 10.96 6.78 -7.55
C VAL A 153 10.47 6.55 -6.12
N ALA A 154 10.95 5.51 -5.43
CA ALA A 154 10.48 5.17 -4.08
C ALA A 154 11.20 5.94 -2.96
N LEU A 155 12.50 6.22 -3.12
CA LEU A 155 13.35 6.76 -2.06
C LEU A 155 14.03 8.08 -2.42
N SER A 156 13.82 8.61 -3.63
CA SER A 156 14.43 9.86 -4.12
C SER A 156 15.97 9.88 -3.99
N ARG A 157 16.60 8.71 -4.06
CA ARG A 157 18.06 8.56 -3.97
C ARG A 157 18.53 7.36 -4.79
N HIS A 158 19.81 7.34 -5.13
CA HIS A 158 20.44 6.16 -5.70
C HIS A 158 20.69 5.07 -4.63
N PRO A 159 20.77 3.79 -5.04
CA PRO A 159 21.17 2.72 -4.14
C PRO A 159 22.61 2.93 -3.65
N THR A 160 22.85 2.63 -2.38
CA THR A 160 24.19 2.62 -1.79
C THR A 160 25.00 1.44 -2.32
N ALA A 161 26.34 1.49 -2.22
CA ALA A 161 27.22 0.40 -2.68
C ALA A 161 26.83 -0.99 -2.11
N ARG A 162 26.41 -1.02 -0.83
CA ARG A 162 25.92 -2.24 -0.16
C ARG A 162 24.65 -2.78 -0.78
N GLU A 163 23.68 -1.90 -1.07
CA GLU A 163 22.41 -2.26 -1.71
C GLU A 163 22.65 -2.74 -3.15
N THR A 164 23.50 -2.05 -3.91
CA THR A 164 23.87 -2.47 -5.27
C THR A 164 24.51 -3.85 -5.28
N GLN A 165 25.43 -4.15 -4.35
CA GLN A 165 26.05 -5.47 -4.24
C GLN A 165 25.03 -6.56 -3.87
N HIS A 166 24.10 -6.24 -2.96
CA HIS A 166 23.00 -7.14 -2.60
C HIS A 166 22.17 -7.54 -3.83
N TRP A 167 21.74 -6.55 -4.63
CA TRP A 167 20.94 -6.80 -5.81
C TRP A 167 21.69 -7.51 -6.92
N LYS A 168 22.96 -7.18 -7.16
CA LYS A 168 23.83 -7.92 -8.11
C LYS A 168 23.92 -9.41 -7.77
N LYS A 169 24.07 -9.74 -6.48
CA LYS A 169 24.09 -11.15 -6.02
C LYS A 169 22.76 -11.86 -6.27
N LYS A 170 21.64 -11.17 -6.06
CA LYS A 170 20.30 -11.73 -6.27
C LYS A 170 19.98 -11.94 -7.75
N THR A 171 20.23 -10.94 -8.59
CA THR A 171 19.96 -11.03 -10.04
C THR A 171 20.88 -12.03 -10.73
N GLY A 172 22.15 -12.14 -10.32
CA GLY A 172 23.09 -13.14 -10.83
C GLY A 172 22.66 -14.59 -10.55
N ARG A 173 22.12 -14.89 -9.36
CA ARG A 173 21.64 -16.25 -9.01
C ARG A 173 20.44 -16.69 -9.85
N HIS A 174 19.55 -15.78 -10.20
CA HIS A 174 18.38 -16.10 -11.03
C HIS A 174 18.72 -16.24 -12.52
N HIS A 175 19.79 -15.61 -13.00
CA HIS A 175 20.25 -15.81 -14.38
C HIS A 175 20.81 -17.22 -14.60
N HIS A 176 21.45 -17.79 -13.58
CA HIS A 176 22.00 -19.15 -13.63
C HIS A 176 20.90 -20.23 -13.67
N ARG A 177 19.83 -20.08 -12.87
CA ARG A 177 18.68 -21.00 -12.87
C ARG A 177 17.83 -20.98 -14.14
N ARG A 178 17.76 -19.85 -14.86
CA ARG A 178 17.04 -19.76 -16.15
C ARG A 178 17.77 -20.45 -17.31
N GLY A 179 19.05 -20.80 -17.14
CA GLY A 179 19.79 -21.62 -18.10
C GLY A 179 19.42 -23.12 -18.04
N GLU A 180 18.75 -23.57 -16.98
CA GLU A 180 18.40 -24.99 -16.77
C GLU A 180 16.93 -25.31 -17.10
N THR A 181 16.07 -24.31 -17.27
CA THR A 181 14.70 -24.51 -17.75
C THR A 181 14.62 -24.20 -19.24
N GLY A 182 14.97 -25.19 -20.06
CA GLY A 182 14.55 -25.22 -21.46
C GLY A 182 13.02 -25.24 -21.49
N ILE A 183 12.40 -24.16 -21.94
CA ILE A 183 10.98 -24.14 -22.30
C ILE A 183 10.90 -24.80 -23.68
N PRO A 184 10.31 -26.00 -23.85
CA PRO A 184 10.05 -26.52 -25.18
C PRO A 184 9.02 -25.62 -25.87
N ARG A 185 9.40 -25.05 -27.03
CA ARG A 185 8.46 -24.41 -27.93
C ARG A 185 7.48 -25.47 -28.44
N GLY A 186 6.21 -25.30 -28.11
CA GLY A 186 5.12 -26.05 -28.73
C GLY A 186 4.39 -26.97 -27.77
N LEU A 187 3.41 -26.43 -27.05
CA LEU A 187 2.27 -27.23 -26.64
C LEU A 187 1.00 -26.47 -27.07
N ARG A 188 0.40 -26.94 -28.16
CA ARG A 188 -0.98 -26.60 -28.52
C ARG A 188 -1.85 -26.98 -27.32
N MET A 189 -2.71 -26.07 -26.87
CA MET A 189 -3.80 -26.41 -25.94
C MET A 189 -4.73 -27.40 -26.65
N GLY A 190 -4.50 -28.69 -26.44
CA GLY A 190 -5.53 -29.71 -26.57
C GLY A 190 -6.45 -29.61 -25.35
N SER A 191 -7.75 -29.57 -25.63
CA SER A 191 -8.82 -29.70 -24.65
C SER A 191 -8.57 -30.92 -23.75
N VAL A 192 -8.48 -30.69 -22.45
CA VAL A 192 -8.49 -31.78 -21.46
C VAL A 192 -9.94 -31.93 -21.00
N ASP A 193 -10.58 -33.00 -21.48
CA ASP A 193 -11.85 -33.49 -20.97
C ASP A 193 -11.69 -33.88 -19.49
N LEU A 194 -12.44 -33.23 -18.60
CA LEU A 194 -12.64 -33.70 -17.23
C LEU A 194 -13.81 -34.67 -17.20
N PRO A 195 -13.65 -35.90 -16.67
CA PRO A 195 -14.76 -36.82 -16.53
C PRO A 195 -15.60 -36.49 -15.28
N GLY A 196 -16.90 -36.32 -15.49
CA GLY A 196 -17.93 -36.77 -14.57
C GLY A 196 -18.24 -35.90 -13.35
N ILE A 197 -18.94 -34.79 -13.54
CA ILE A 197 -19.91 -34.30 -12.55
C ILE A 197 -21.24 -34.13 -13.30
N ARG A 198 -22.20 -35.02 -13.02
CA ARG A 198 -23.55 -34.95 -13.56
C ARG A 198 -24.24 -33.72 -12.95
N HIS A 199 -24.67 -32.80 -13.80
CA HIS A 199 -25.56 -31.71 -13.40
C HIS A 199 -26.99 -32.26 -13.28
N GLU A 200 -27.49 -32.34 -12.05
CA GLU A 200 -28.93 -32.42 -11.76
C GLU A 200 -29.51 -30.98 -11.80
N PRO A 201 -30.65 -30.76 -12.48
CA PRO A 201 -31.27 -29.43 -12.56
C PRO A 201 -32.03 -29.09 -11.26
N LEU A 202 -31.82 -27.86 -10.77
CA LEU A 202 -32.53 -27.28 -9.63
C LEU A 202 -34.04 -27.16 -9.93
N VAL A 203 -34.83 -28.05 -9.33
CA VAL A 203 -36.28 -27.93 -9.22
C VAL A 203 -36.62 -26.86 -8.17
N SER A 204 -37.50 -25.93 -8.52
CA SER A 204 -38.05 -24.93 -7.60
C SER A 204 -38.85 -25.60 -6.50
N HIS A 205 -38.39 -25.52 -5.25
CA HIS A 205 -39.20 -25.93 -4.11
C HIS A 205 -39.90 -24.73 -3.47
N GLN A 206 -41.20 -24.72 -3.73
CA GLN A 206 -42.26 -23.97 -3.07
C GLN A 206 -42.31 -24.38 -1.58
N ALA A 207 -42.41 -23.39 -0.70
CA ALA A 207 -42.58 -23.59 0.73
C ALA A 207 -43.95 -24.20 1.07
N PRO A 208 -44.04 -25.09 2.08
CA PRO A 208 -45.29 -25.34 2.76
C PRO A 208 -45.31 -24.83 4.21
N ASN A 209 -46.49 -24.34 4.55
CA ASN A 209 -46.96 -23.89 5.85
C ASN A 209 -47.06 -25.02 6.90
N SER A 210 -47.20 -24.54 8.14
CA SER A 210 -48.05 -25.05 9.23
C SER A 210 -47.46 -25.99 10.29
N ALA A 211 -47.33 -25.40 11.48
CA ALA A 211 -48.09 -25.73 12.69
C ALA A 211 -47.53 -26.72 13.72
N SER A 212 -47.71 -26.26 14.97
CA SER A 212 -47.66 -26.92 16.28
C SER A 212 -46.28 -27.03 16.92
N ALA A 213 -46.05 -26.78 18.21
CA ALA A 213 -46.79 -26.15 19.31
C ALA A 213 -45.80 -26.12 20.52
N GLU A 214 -46.23 -25.50 21.62
CA GLU A 214 -45.63 -25.46 22.98
C GLU A 214 -44.85 -24.17 23.30
N THR A 215 -45.46 -23.13 23.91
CA THR A 215 -46.11 -22.96 25.23
C THR A 215 -45.11 -22.45 26.30
N VAL A 216 -45.60 -21.47 27.06
CA VAL A 216 -45.09 -20.84 28.31
C VAL A 216 -44.37 -19.50 28.12
N ALA A 217 -45.13 -18.40 28.23
CA ALA A 217 -44.67 -17.19 28.92
C ALA A 217 -45.85 -16.43 29.54
N ALA A 218 -45.60 -15.98 30.76
CA ALA A 218 -46.57 -15.59 31.76
C ALA A 218 -47.22 -14.21 31.54
N ARG A 219 -48.41 -14.09 32.15
CA ARG A 219 -49.23 -12.90 32.40
C ARG A 219 -48.47 -11.57 32.49
N SER A 220 -48.80 -10.65 31.58
CA SER A 220 -48.77 -9.21 31.81
C SER A 220 -50.17 -8.74 32.24
N GLY A 221 -50.27 -8.22 33.47
CA GLY A 221 -51.46 -7.50 33.92
C GLY A 221 -51.45 -6.08 33.34
N ASP A 222 -52.45 -5.78 32.53
CA ASP A 222 -52.91 -4.43 32.26
C ASP A 222 -54.11 -4.15 33.18
N ARG A 223 -54.09 -3.00 33.85
CA ARG A 223 -55.26 -2.13 34.10
C ARG A 223 -54.83 -0.93 34.95
N ARG A 224 -54.74 0.22 34.29
CA ARG A 224 -55.27 1.51 34.81
C ARG A 224 -56.78 1.36 35.09
N PRO A 225 -57.45 2.23 35.86
CA PRO A 225 -57.24 3.68 36.07
C PRO A 225 -56.29 4.06 37.19
#